data_AF-A0A0B8NJ23-F1
#
_entry.id   AF-A0A0B8NJ23-F1
#
_cell.length_a   1.000
_cell.length_b   1.000
_cell.length_c   1.000
_cell.angle_alpha   90.00
_cell.angle_beta   90.00
_cell.angle_gamma   90.00
#
_symmetry.space_group_name_H-M   'P 1'
#
loop_
_entity.id
_entity.type
_entity.pdbx_description
1 polymer ?
#
loop_
_entity_poly.entity_id
_entity_poly.type
_entity_poly.pdbx_seq_one_letter_code
_entity_poly.pdbx_strand_id
1 'polypeptide(L)'
;MEQVNVPAPVDATGDLELMIKNYTYAQPWCQSAEGSLVLNRGEVSSPLGNLDLGTVISDLSCENNVLSAKGNQENDQVSGAFTAKLESNFTYDLDAWFKPGSEFPPRLGEQLKWLGDPDAQGRYPFVLSGRL
;
A
#
# COMPACT_ATOMS: atom_id res chain seq x y z
N MET A 1 18.60 -5.28 -9.28
CA MET A 1 17.30 -5.38 -8.59
C MET A 1 17.58 -6.18 -7.34
N GLU A 2 17.87 -5.49 -6.24
CA GLU A 2 18.17 -6.13 -4.97
C GLU A 2 16.83 -6.42 -4.30
N GLN A 3 16.42 -7.69 -4.31
CA GLN A 3 15.20 -8.12 -3.63
C GLN A 3 15.43 -7.95 -2.13
N VAL A 4 14.67 -7.04 -1.52
CA VAL A 4 14.57 -6.93 -0.07
C VAL A 4 13.91 -8.22 0.44
N ASN A 5 14.73 -9.15 0.90
CA ASN A 5 14.28 -10.37 1.55
C ASN A 5 13.89 -9.99 2.98
N VAL A 6 12.60 -9.70 3.21
CA VAL A 6 12.09 -9.45 4.57
C VAL A 6 12.07 -10.79 5.30
N PRO A 7 12.92 -11.01 6.34
CA PRO A 7 13.15 -12.33 6.92
C PRO A 7 12.04 -12.78 7.88
N ALA A 8 10.89 -12.11 7.89
CA ALA A 8 9.82 -12.36 8.82
C ALA A 8 8.46 -12.33 8.10
N PRO A 9 7.51 -13.21 8.47
CA PRO A 9 6.15 -13.09 8.00
C PRO A 9 5.60 -11.73 8.43
N VAL A 10 4.99 -11.03 7.47
CA VAL A 10 4.31 -9.76 7.68
C VAL A 10 2.86 -9.99 7.34
N ASP A 11 1.98 -9.70 8.29
CA ASP A 11 0.53 -9.78 8.12
C ASP A 11 -0.03 -8.36 8.07
N ALA A 12 -1.06 -8.16 7.24
CA ALA A 12 -1.82 -6.92 7.19
C ALA A 12 -3.27 -7.21 7.57
N THR A 13 -3.83 -6.39 8.46
CA THR A 13 -5.22 -6.50 8.91
C THR A 13 -5.93 -5.14 8.82
N GLY A 14 -7.25 -5.17 8.81
CA GLY A 14 -8.12 -4.00 8.78
C GLY A 14 -9.44 -4.28 8.08
N ASP A 15 -10.34 -3.31 8.13
CA ASP A 15 -11.67 -3.40 7.54
C ASP A 15 -11.72 -2.63 6.24
N LEU A 16 -12.02 -3.33 5.16
CA LEU A 16 -12.00 -2.78 3.81
C LEU A 16 -13.41 -2.38 3.37
N GLU A 17 -13.61 -1.09 3.14
CA GLU A 17 -14.86 -0.54 2.63
C GLU A 17 -14.67 -0.03 1.20
N LEU A 18 -15.51 -0.52 0.29
CA LEU A 18 -15.50 -0.15 -1.12
C LEU A 18 -16.75 0.67 -1.44
N MET A 19 -16.54 1.88 -1.96
CA MET A 19 -17.61 2.73 -2.47
C MET A 19 -17.43 2.89 -3.98
N ILE A 20 -18.46 2.53 -4.74
CA ILE A 20 -18.47 2.66 -6.20
C ILE A 20 -19.41 3.79 -6.58
N LYS A 21 -18.87 4.81 -7.25
CA LYS A 21 -19.62 5.97 -7.73
C LYS A 21 -20.20 5.72 -9.12
N ASN A 22 -19.40 5.16 -10.02
CA ASN A 22 -19.84 4.72 -11.33
C ASN A 22 -19.11 3.44 -11.74
N TYR A 23 -19.79 2.63 -12.57
CA TYR A 23 -19.26 1.37 -13.04
C TYR A 23 -19.91 0.96 -14.36
N THR A 24 -19.08 0.74 -15.37
CA THR A 24 -19.44 0.15 -16.65
C THR A 24 -18.66 -1.14 -16.80
N TYR A 25 -19.38 -2.25 -16.86
CA TYR A 25 -18.77 -3.56 -17.04
C TYR A 25 -18.29 -3.78 -18.48
N ALA A 26 -17.11 -4.38 -18.61
CA ALA A 26 -16.65 -5.09 -19.80
C ALA A 26 -15.76 -6.25 -19.34
N GLN A 27 -15.62 -7.29 -20.16
CA GLN A 27 -14.77 -8.41 -19.77
C GLN A 27 -13.28 -8.00 -19.72
N PRO A 28 -12.50 -8.49 -18.74
CA PRO A 28 -12.96 -9.29 -17.59
C PRO A 28 -13.53 -8.50 -16.41
N TRP A 29 -13.30 -7.20 -16.29
CA TRP A 29 -13.61 -6.44 -15.07
C TRP A 29 -14.40 -5.16 -15.30
N CYS A 30 -13.99 -4.32 -16.25
CA CYS A 30 -14.60 -3.01 -16.47
C CYS A 30 -14.26 -2.46 -17.87
N GLN A 31 -15.16 -1.65 -18.39
CA GLN A 31 -14.81 -0.61 -19.35
C GLN A 31 -14.38 0.66 -18.61
N SER A 32 -15.15 1.06 -17.59
CA SER A 32 -14.84 2.20 -16.72
C SER A 32 -15.35 1.97 -15.30
N ALA A 33 -14.65 2.51 -14.31
CA ALA A 33 -15.15 2.62 -12.93
C ALA A 33 -14.49 3.81 -12.21
N GLU A 34 -15.22 4.39 -11.27
CA GLU A 34 -14.74 5.39 -10.33
C GLU A 34 -15.32 5.07 -8.95
N GLY A 35 -14.48 5.13 -7.94
CA GLY A 35 -14.87 4.85 -6.57
C GLY A 35 -13.76 5.21 -5.60
N SER A 36 -13.91 4.75 -4.38
CA SER A 36 -12.93 4.90 -3.33
C SER A 36 -12.86 3.65 -2.48
N LEU A 37 -11.67 3.38 -1.96
CA LEU A 37 -11.36 2.32 -1.02
C LEU A 37 -10.99 2.97 0.32
N VAL A 38 -11.58 2.51 1.41
CA VAL A 38 -11.20 2.92 2.75
C VAL A 38 -10.78 1.69 3.53
N LEU A 39 -9.54 1.68 4.01
CA LEU A 39 -9.06 0.71 4.99
C LEU A 39 -9.18 1.37 6.36
N ASN A 40 -10.05 0.85 7.21
CA ASN A 40 -10.19 1.26 8.60
C ASN A 40 -9.38 0.33 9.50
N ARG A 41 -8.82 0.87 10.59
CA ARG A 41 -8.03 0.11 11.58
C ARG A 41 -6.93 -0.73 10.91
N GLY A 42 -6.26 -0.15 9.93
CA GLY A 42 -5.18 -0.81 9.23
C GLY A 42 -4.01 -1.06 10.17
N GLU A 43 -3.53 -2.29 10.25
CA GLU A 43 -2.35 -2.64 11.04
C GLU A 43 -1.46 -3.58 10.24
N VAL A 44 -0.15 -3.33 10.28
CA VAL A 44 0.87 -4.25 9.81
C VAL A 44 1.52 -4.92 11.01
N SER A 45 1.40 -6.23 11.10
CA SER A 45 1.93 -7.05 12.20
C SER A 45 3.14 -7.85 11.75
N SER A 46 4.15 -7.92 12.61
CA SER A 46 5.36 -8.73 12.39
C SER A 46 5.92 -9.21 13.74
N PRO A 47 6.81 -10.22 13.77
CA PRO A 47 7.53 -10.61 14.98
C PRO A 47 8.33 -9.48 15.66
N LEU A 48 8.62 -8.40 14.93
CA LEU A 48 9.37 -7.25 15.43
C LEU A 48 8.48 -6.21 16.12
N GLY A 49 7.17 -6.28 15.89
CA GLY A 49 6.17 -5.35 16.42
C GLY A 49 5.07 -5.05 15.39
N ASN A 50 4.09 -4.31 15.87
CA ASN A 50 2.95 -3.85 15.08
C ASN A 50 3.16 -2.40 14.67
N LEU A 51 2.73 -2.06 13.46
CA LEU A 51 2.70 -0.72 12.91
C LEU A 51 1.24 -0.35 12.63
N ASP A 52 0.75 0.67 13.32
CA ASP A 52 -0.60 1.21 13.08
C ASP A 52 -0.59 2.07 11.81
N LEU A 53 -1.39 1.69 10.82
CA LEU A 53 -1.61 2.46 9.60
C LEU A 53 -2.80 3.42 9.73
N GLY A 54 -3.63 3.24 10.76
CA GLY A 54 -4.84 4.02 11.00
C GLY A 54 -5.86 3.83 9.88
N THR A 55 -6.34 4.95 9.33
CA THR A 55 -7.27 4.95 8.20
C THR A 55 -6.52 5.30 6.92
N VAL A 56 -6.64 4.45 5.90
CA VAL A 56 -6.09 4.72 4.56
C VAL A 56 -7.26 5.00 3.61
N ILE A 57 -7.25 6.17 3.00
CA ILE A 57 -8.25 6.57 2.00
C ILE A 57 -7.58 6.53 0.64
N SER A 58 -8.22 5.85 -0.32
CA SER A 58 -7.68 5.70 -1.67
C SER A 58 -8.74 5.95 -2.72
N ASP A 59 -8.35 6.66 -3.77
CA ASP A 59 -9.12 6.72 -5.00
C ASP A 59 -8.98 5.41 -5.75
N LEU A 60 -10.09 4.89 -6.27
CA LEU A 60 -10.14 3.70 -7.12
C LEU A 60 -10.67 4.09 -8.49
N SER A 61 -9.97 3.66 -9.53
CA SER A 61 -10.45 3.77 -10.90
C SER A 61 -10.25 2.48 -11.67
N CYS A 62 -11.02 2.34 -12.74
CA CYS A 62 -10.84 1.27 -13.70
C CYS A 62 -11.02 1.84 -15.10
N GLU A 63 -10.10 1.53 -16.00
CA GLU A 63 -10.18 1.92 -17.42
C GLU A 63 -9.68 0.77 -18.28
N ASN A 64 -10.53 0.28 -19.20
CA ASN A 64 -10.19 -0.81 -20.13
C ASN A 64 -9.56 -2.04 -19.43
N ASN A 65 -10.18 -2.49 -18.33
CA ASN A 65 -9.71 -3.59 -17.48
C ASN A 65 -8.35 -3.38 -16.80
N VAL A 66 -7.93 -2.13 -16.61
CA VAL A 66 -6.82 -1.80 -15.72
C VAL A 66 -7.39 -1.16 -14.47
N LEU A 67 -7.30 -1.87 -13.35
CA LEU A 67 -7.64 -1.34 -12.04
C LEU A 67 -6.48 -0.49 -11.53
N SER A 68 -6.77 0.72 -11.07
CA SER A 68 -5.78 1.61 -10.47
C SER A 68 -6.26 2.08 -9.11
N ALA A 69 -5.37 2.12 -8.13
CA ALA A 69 -5.63 2.69 -6.83
C ALA A 69 -4.51 3.67 -6.45
N LYS A 70 -4.88 4.78 -5.80
CA LYS A 70 -3.92 5.72 -5.23
C LYS A 70 -4.41 6.16 -3.88
N GLY A 71 -3.56 6.06 -2.86
CA GLY A 71 -3.92 6.44 -1.51
C GLY A 71 -2.74 7.03 -0.76
N ASN A 72 -3.07 7.62 0.37
CA ASN A 72 -2.11 8.13 1.33
C ASN A 72 -2.64 7.94 2.74
N GLN A 73 -1.72 7.92 3.69
CA GLN A 73 -1.99 7.79 5.10
C GLN A 73 -0.97 8.59 5.90
N GLU A 74 -1.40 9.12 7.04
CA GLU A 74 -0.55 9.87 7.95
C GLU A 74 -1.12 9.76 9.36
N ASN A 75 -0.27 9.30 10.28
CA ASN A 75 -0.49 9.32 11.72
C ASN A 75 0.85 9.52 12.45
N ASP A 76 0.82 9.52 13.78
CA ASP A 76 2.02 9.76 14.59
C ASP A 76 3.10 8.68 14.45
N GLN A 77 2.72 7.45 14.05
CA GLN A 77 3.66 6.37 13.80
C GLN A 77 4.27 6.43 12.41
N VAL A 78 3.48 6.69 11.36
CA VAL A 78 3.90 6.57 9.98
C VAL A 78 3.09 7.44 9.03
N SER A 79 3.78 7.98 8.03
CA SER A 79 3.15 8.54 6.84
C SER A 79 3.52 7.71 5.62
N GLY A 80 2.66 7.68 4.60
CA GLY A 80 2.94 6.97 3.38
C GLY A 80 2.00 7.35 2.26
N ALA A 81 2.36 6.94 1.07
CA ALA A 81 1.48 6.98 -0.08
C ALA A 81 1.81 5.83 -1.02
N PHE A 82 0.83 5.47 -1.84
CA PHE A 82 1.00 4.45 -2.84
C PHE A 82 0.22 4.76 -4.12
N THR A 83 0.69 4.17 -5.21
CA THR A 83 -0.06 3.95 -6.43
C THR A 83 0.07 2.49 -6.80
N ALA A 84 -1.05 1.86 -7.12
CA ALA A 84 -1.12 0.46 -7.52
C ALA A 84 -1.87 0.34 -8.84
N LYS A 85 -1.43 -0.59 -9.67
CA LYS A 85 -2.12 -1.02 -10.89
C LYS A 85 -2.24 -2.53 -10.91
N LEU A 86 -3.37 -3.02 -11.39
CA LEU A 86 -3.63 -4.43 -11.63
C LEU A 86 -4.22 -4.56 -13.04
N GLU A 87 -3.55 -5.33 -13.89
CA GLU A 87 -3.95 -5.63 -15.26
C GLU A 87 -4.74 -6.94 -15.34
N SER A 88 -5.64 -7.05 -16.31
CA SER A 88 -6.49 -8.24 -16.60
C SER A 88 -5.79 -9.61 -16.62
N ASN A 89 -4.48 -9.65 -16.81
CA ASN A 89 -3.64 -10.86 -16.79
C ASN A 89 -3.10 -11.22 -15.39
N PHE A 90 -3.55 -10.49 -14.35
CA PHE A 90 -3.09 -10.53 -12.95
C PHE A 90 -1.67 -10.01 -12.70
N THR A 91 -1.09 -9.30 -13.66
CA THR A 91 0.15 -8.54 -13.45
C THR A 91 -0.17 -7.29 -12.64
N TYR A 92 0.67 -7.00 -11.65
CA TYR A 92 0.52 -5.82 -10.83
C TYR A 92 1.81 -5.03 -10.75
N ASP A 93 1.65 -3.72 -10.55
CA ASP A 93 2.69 -2.78 -10.18
C ASP A 93 2.24 -2.00 -8.95
N LEU A 94 3.12 -1.90 -7.96
CA LEU A 94 2.94 -1.11 -6.76
C LEU A 94 4.16 -0.22 -6.59
N ASP A 95 3.92 1.09 -6.60
CA ASP A 95 4.90 2.10 -6.18
C ASP A 95 4.37 2.72 -4.89
N ALA A 96 5.12 2.56 -3.82
CA ALA A 96 4.77 3.07 -2.51
C ALA A 96 5.99 3.64 -1.80
N TRP A 97 5.74 4.43 -0.77
CA TRP A 97 6.76 4.82 0.18
C TRP A 97 6.13 4.99 1.55
N PHE A 98 6.95 4.85 2.58
CA PHE A 98 6.58 5.23 3.93
C PHE A 98 7.67 6.07 4.59
N LYS A 99 7.31 6.83 5.61
CA LYS A 99 8.22 7.62 6.43
C LYS A 99 7.87 7.41 7.91
N PRO A 100 8.82 6.96 8.73
CA PRO A 100 8.65 6.89 10.18
C PRO A 100 8.26 8.24 10.78
N GLY A 101 7.24 8.22 11.64
CA GLY A 101 6.81 9.34 12.48
C GLY A 101 7.49 9.33 13.85
N SER A 102 7.07 10.24 14.72
CA SER A 102 7.63 10.38 16.08
C SER A 102 7.33 9.19 16.98
N GLU A 103 6.25 8.46 16.72
CA GLU A 103 5.83 7.28 17.48
C GLU A 103 6.12 5.97 16.74
N PHE A 104 6.98 5.99 15.71
CA PHE A 104 7.32 4.78 14.97
C PHE A 104 7.91 3.71 15.92
N PRO A 105 7.44 2.45 15.87
CA PRO A 105 7.84 1.41 16.80
C PRO A 105 9.37 1.23 16.85
N PRO A 106 10.03 1.39 18.02
CA PRO A 106 11.50 1.41 18.10
C PRO A 106 12.19 0.17 17.51
N ARG A 107 11.61 -1.02 17.75
CA ARG A 107 12.15 -2.29 17.22
C ARG A 107 12.08 -2.37 15.70
N LEU A 108 11.05 -1.80 15.07
CA LEU A 108 10.97 -1.66 13.62
C LEU A 108 12.00 -0.64 13.13
N GLY A 109 12.16 0.47 13.86
CA GLY A 109 13.17 1.50 13.59
C GLY A 109 14.59 0.94 13.51
N GLU A 110 14.95 0.05 14.43
CA GLU A 110 16.26 -0.64 14.44
C GLU A 110 16.52 -1.51 13.21
N GLN A 111 15.47 -1.99 12.55
CA GLN A 111 15.55 -2.81 11.34
C GLN A 111 15.51 -2.00 10.05
N LEU A 112 15.20 -0.70 10.08
CA LEU A 112 15.16 0.16 8.88
C LEU A 112 16.49 0.13 8.11
N LYS A 113 17.61 -0.07 8.82
CA LYS A 113 18.94 -0.27 8.23
C LYS A 113 19.02 -1.39 7.19
N TRP A 114 18.12 -2.37 7.25
CA TRP A 114 18.03 -3.46 6.26
C TRP A 114 17.27 -3.07 5.00
N LEU A 115 16.45 -2.02 5.05
CA LEU A 115 15.71 -1.50 3.90
C LEU A 115 16.54 -0.52 3.06
N GLY A 116 17.76 -0.20 3.50
CA GLY A 116 18.64 0.79 2.88
C GLY A 116 18.40 2.20 3.42
N ASP A 117 19.01 3.18 2.77
CA ASP A 117 18.90 4.58 3.17
C ASP A 117 17.59 5.18 2.64
N PRO A 118 16.91 6.03 3.44
CA PRO A 118 15.76 6.78 2.95
C PRO A 118 16.19 7.83 1.91
N ASP A 119 15.21 8.32 1.14
CA ASP A 119 15.41 9.45 0.24
C ASP A 119 15.67 10.77 1.01
N ALA A 120 15.92 11.86 0.28
CA ALA A 120 16.19 13.18 0.85
C ALA A 120 15.03 13.75 1.70
N GLN A 121 13.83 13.18 1.60
CA GLN A 121 12.65 13.55 2.38
C GLN A 121 12.44 12.64 3.60
N GLY A 122 13.30 11.65 3.80
CA GLY A 122 13.21 10.64 4.86
C GLY A 122 12.24 9.51 4.53
N ARG A 123 11.94 9.27 3.24
CA ARG A 123 11.01 8.23 2.80
C ARG A 123 11.76 6.97 2.38
N TYR A 124 11.23 5.84 2.80
CA TYR A 124 11.67 4.52 2.39
C TYR A 124 10.80 4.08 1.20
N PRO A 125 11.35 4.04 -0.03
CA PRO A 125 10.60 3.60 -1.20
C PRO A 125 10.41 2.09 -1.18
N PHE A 126 9.27 1.66 -1.72
CA PHE A 126 8.89 0.27 -1.86
C PHE A 126 8.23 0.09 -3.22
N VAL A 127 8.96 -0.55 -4.14
CA VAL A 127 8.48 -0.83 -5.50
C VAL A 127 8.39 -2.33 -5.67
N LEU A 128 7.19 -2.83 -5.96
CA LEU A 128 6.94 -4.22 -6.28
C LEU A 128 6.23 -4.33 -7.62
N SER A 129 6.68 -5.27 -8.43
CA SER A 129 5.97 -5.71 -9.61
C SER A 129 5.95 -7.22 -9.63
N GLY A 130 4.84 -7.80 -10.08
CA GLY A 130 4.68 -9.24 -10.06
C GLY A 130 3.40 -9.71 -10.70
N ARG A 131 3.02 -10.94 -10.38
CA ARG A 131 1.78 -11.56 -10.82
C ARG A 131 1.13 -12.29 -9.65
N LEU A 132 -0.18 -12.11 -9.46
CA LEU A 132 -0.98 -12.80 -8.45
C LEU A 132 -1.26 -14.26 -8.83
#